data_AF-A0A927MQQ4-F1
#
_entry.id   AF-A0A927MQQ4-F1
#
_cell.length_a   1.000
_cell.length_b   1.000
_cell.length_c   1.000
_cell.angle_alpha   90.00
_cell.angle_beta   90.00
_cell.angle_gamma   90.00
#
_symmetry.space_group_name_H-M   'P 1'
#
loop_
_entity.id
_entity.type
_entity.pdbx_description
1 polymer ?
#
loop_
_entity_poly.entity_id
_entity_poly.type
_entity_poly.pdbx_seq_one_letter_code
_entity_poly.pdbx_strand_id
1 'polypeptide(L)' 'MQYSRQVIVDVLRKAGYFKAADEAMRELPDPVDLDDAVEFGEQRGCNPEALISSMGGSP' A
#
# COMPACT_ATOMS: atom_id res chain seq x y z
N MET A 1 9.26 -5.53 -7.20
CA MET A 1 8.35 -6.67 -6.90
C MET A 1 6.94 -6.12 -7.04
N GLN A 2 6.08 -6.79 -7.77
CA GLN A 2 4.74 -6.28 -8.08
C GLN A 2 3.67 -6.95 -7.23
N TYR A 3 2.71 -6.15 -6.80
CA TYR A 3 1.54 -6.59 -6.06
C TYR A 3 0.28 -6.17 -6.82
N SER A 4 -0.83 -6.86 -6.59
CA SER A 4 -2.10 -6.32 -7.06
C SER A 4 -2.43 -5.04 -6.28
N ARG A 5 -3.08 -4.09 -6.93
CA ARG A 5 -3.59 -2.89 -6.26
C ARG A 5 -4.41 -3.24 -5.02
N GLN A 6 -5.19 -4.32 -5.10
CA GLN A 6 -6.02 -4.79 -3.99
C GLN A 6 -5.20 -5.15 -2.75
N VAL A 7 -4.01 -5.75 -2.91
CA VAL A 7 -3.12 -6.06 -1.78
C VAL A 7 -2.68 -4.77 -1.08
N ILE A 8 -2.31 -3.72 -1.83
CA ILE A 8 -1.92 -2.44 -1.22
C ILE A 8 -3.09 -1.79 -0.48
N VAL A 9 -4.29 -1.81 -1.08
CA VAL A 9 -5.51 -1.30 -0.45
C VAL A 9 -5.81 -2.04 0.86
N ASP A 10 -5.69 -3.37 0.86
CA ASP A 10 -5.97 -4.20 2.05
C ASP A 10 -4.94 -3.93 3.16
N VAL A 11 -3.67 -3.75 2.80
CA VAL A 11 -2.61 -3.38 3.75
C VAL A 11 -2.89 -2.01 4.37
N LEU A 12 -3.22 -1.00 3.55
CA LEU A 12 -3.54 0.34 4.03
C LEU A 12 -4.77 0.34 4.95
N ARG A 13 -5.81 -0.45 4.64
CA ARG A 13 -6.98 -0.62 5.52
C ARG A 13 -6.63 -1.29 6.83
N LYS A 14 -5.83 -2.36 6.82
CA LYS A 14 -5.37 -3.05 8.03
C LYS A 14 -4.54 -2.14 8.94
N ALA A 15 -3.75 -1.24 8.35
CA ALA A 15 -2.96 -0.25 9.07
C ALA A 15 -3.76 0.99 9.54
N GLY A 16 -5.07 1.07 9.23
CA GLY A 16 -5.93 2.18 9.64
C GLY A 16 -5.90 3.39 8.70
N TYR A 17 -5.16 3.32 7.59
CA TYR A 17 -5.07 4.39 6.59
C TYR A 17 -6.22 4.31 5.57
N PHE A 18 -7.47 4.34 6.05
CA PHE A 18 -8.66 4.16 5.20
C PHE A 18 -8.73 5.17 4.04
N LYS A 19 -8.40 6.44 4.30
CA LYS A 19 -8.37 7.48 3.25
C LYS A 19 -7.33 7.16 2.17
N ALA A 20 -6.12 6.78 2.57
CA ALA A 20 -5.08 6.39 1.63
C ALA A 20 -5.45 5.12 0.85
N ALA A 21 -6.17 4.19 1.48
CA ALA A 21 -6.66 2.98 0.81
C ALA A 21 -7.71 3.29 -0.29
N ASP A 22 -8.63 4.21 -0.02
CA ASP A 22 -9.61 4.62 -1.02
C ASP A 22 -8.97 5.41 -2.18
N GLU A 23 -7.95 6.22 -1.89
CA GLU A 23 -7.12 6.88 -2.90
C GLU A 23 -6.30 5.86 -3.70
N ALA A 24 -5.70 4.87 -3.03
CA ALA A 24 -4.91 3.81 -3.67
C ALA A 24 -5.76 3.01 -4.66
N MET A 25 -7.02 2.74 -4.33
CA MET A 25 -7.94 2.04 -5.22
C MET A 25 -8.21 2.81 -6.53
N ARG A 26 -8.11 4.15 -6.51
CA ARG A 26 -8.40 5.02 -7.66
C ARG A 26 -7.15 5.39 -8.45
N GLU A 27 -6.04 5.58 -7.77
CA GLU A 27 -4.83 6.20 -8.32
C GLU A 27 -3.73 5.19 -8.65
N LEU A 28 -3.62 4.09 -7.89
CA LEU A 28 -2.56 3.11 -8.17
C LEU A 28 -2.89 2.29 -9.42
N PRO A 29 -1.88 1.96 -10.24
CA PRO A 29 -2.03 0.98 -11.31
C PRO A 29 -2.26 -0.43 -10.75
N ASP A 30 -2.70 -1.34 -11.62
CA ASP A 30 -2.84 -2.76 -11.29
C ASP A 30 -2.22 -3.58 -12.43
N PRO A 31 -1.06 -4.24 -12.22
CA PRO A 31 -0.30 -4.35 -10.96
C PRO A 31 0.42 -3.06 -10.56
N VAL A 32 0.79 -2.96 -9.28
CA VAL A 32 1.59 -1.86 -8.72
C VAL A 32 2.95 -2.35 -8.27
N ASP A 33 4.00 -1.59 -8.56
CA ASP A 33 5.33 -1.86 -8.04
C ASP A 33 5.43 -1.45 -6.56
N LEU A 34 6.17 -2.23 -5.78
CA LEU A 34 6.36 -1.98 -4.34
C LEU A 34 6.93 -0.57 -4.08
N ASP A 35 7.87 -0.13 -4.92
CA ASP A 35 8.49 1.18 -4.78
C ASP A 35 7.47 2.31 -5.01
N ASP A 36 6.60 2.17 -6.02
CA ASP A 36 5.49 3.10 -6.27
C ASP A 36 4.48 3.11 -5.13
N ALA A 37 4.18 1.94 -4.55
CA ALA A 37 3.28 1.83 -3.41
C ALA A 37 3.86 2.47 -2.13
N VAL A 38 5.17 2.37 -1.93
CA VAL A 38 5.89 3.04 -0.84
C VAL A 38 5.85 4.55 -1.03
N GLU A 39 6.21 5.05 -2.21
CA GLU A 39 6.17 6.49 -2.53
C GLU A 39 4.74 7.05 -2.37
N PHE A 40 3.74 6.34 -2.86
CA PHE A 40 2.33 6.68 -2.70
C PHE A 40 1.93 6.80 -1.21
N GLY A 41 2.41 5.88 -0.38
CA GLY A 41 2.18 5.86 1.05
C GLY A 41 2.85 7.04 1.77
N GLU A 42 4.13 7.31 1.46
CA GLU A 42 4.90 8.42 2.04
C GLU A 42 4.23 9.77 1.79
N GLN A 43 3.78 10.01 0.55
CA GLN A 43 3.08 11.25 0.16
C GLN A 43 1.78 11.46 0.96
N ARG A 44 1.21 10.39 1.54
CA ARG A 44 -0.02 10.39 2.34
C ARG A 44 0.20 10.26 3.84
N GLY A 45 1.46 10.30 4.29
CA GLY A 45 1.84 10.16 5.70
C GLY A 45 1.70 8.74 6.23
N CYS A 46 1.68 7.73 5.35
CA CYS A 46 1.75 6.32 5.76
C CYS A 46 3.20 5.97 6.09
N ASN A 47 3.40 5.06 7.05
CA ASN A 47 4.74 4.56 7.35
C ASN A 47 5.17 3.49 6.33
N PRO A 48 6.26 3.70 5.56
CA PRO A 48 6.81 2.73 4.59
C PRO A 48 7.19 1.39 5.20
N GLU A 49 7.78 1.40 6.40
CA GLU A 49 8.17 0.17 7.09
C GLU A 49 6.94 -0.66 7.48
N ALA A 50 5.82 -0.02 7.82
CA ALA A 50 4.58 -0.70 8.11
C ALA A 50 3.97 -1.34 6.85
N LEU A 51 4.08 -0.67 5.69
CA LEU A 51 3.67 -1.22 4.39
C LEU A 51 4.52 -2.45 4.02
N ILE A 52 5.85 -2.30 4.06
CA ILE A 52 6.81 -3.36 3.72
C ILE A 52 6.68 -4.54 4.70
N SER A 53 6.57 -4.28 6.00
CA SER A 53 6.41 -5.31 7.03
C SER A 53 5.08 -6.06 6.90
N SER A 54 4.02 -5.41 6.40
CA SER A 54 2.73 -6.07 6.16
C SER A 54 2.72 -6.92 4.89
N MET A 55 3.61 -6.64 3.94
CA MET A 55 3.76 -7.41 2.69
C MET A 55 4.81 -8.52 2.78
N GLY A 56 5.81 -8.36 3.64
CA GLY A 56 6.83 -9.36 3.96
C GLY A 56 6.53 -10.20 5.20
N GLY A 57 5.51 -9.82 5.98
CA GLY A 57 5.11 -10.50 7.21
C GLY A 57 4.01 -11.51 6.95
N SER A 58 4.40 -12.76 6.74
CA SER A 58 3.53 -13.91 7.00
C SER A 58 4.40 -15.12 7.37
N PRO A 59 4.00 -15.94 8.34
CA PRO A 59 3.57 -17.29 8.04
C PRO A 59 2.20 -17.31 7.38
#